data_AF-A0A422QQF7-F1
#
_entry.id   AF-A0A422QQF7-F1
#
_cell.length_a   1.000
_cell.length_b   1.000
_cell.length_c   1.000
_cell.angle_alpha   90.00
_cell.angle_beta   90.00
_cell.angle_gamma   90.00
#
_symmetry.space_group_name_H-M   'P 1'
#
loop_
_entity.id
_entity.type
_entity.pdbx_description
1 polymer ?
#
loop_
_entity_poly.entity_id
_entity_poly.type
_entity_poly.pdbx_seq_one_letter_code
_entity_poly.pdbx_strand_id
1 'polypeptide(L)'
;GLPLALELAAARVEALGVEGLAARLDDLFLLLTRSRRLAGPRHASLGAMLDASHRLLDEAERTLLRRLSVFAGAFAPKTALRVCAFGALGRGEAGRALAGLAACSLLVAEDGVDEFDAPRYRLLNTTRRYAAAQLAASGEAWIVAERLLHTARDDQEQKQEQVRSAAWE
;
A
#
# COMPACT_ATOMS: atom_id res chain seq x y z
N GLY A 1 -15.85 16.88 -6.03
CA GLY A 1 -14.50 17.45 -6.26
C GLY A 1 -13.44 16.39 -6.51
N LEU A 2 -13.72 15.47 -7.43
CA LEU A 2 -12.82 14.39 -7.87
C LEU A 2 -12.13 14.65 -9.24
N PRO A 3 -12.71 15.41 -10.20
CA PRO A 3 -12.13 15.54 -11.54
C PRO A 3 -10.78 16.30 -11.58
N LEU A 4 -10.70 17.43 -10.87
CA LEU A 4 -9.52 18.30 -10.92
C LEU A 4 -8.26 17.67 -10.26
N ALA A 5 -8.48 16.77 -9.29
CA ALA A 5 -7.38 16.08 -8.62
C ALA A 5 -6.74 14.99 -9.53
N LEU A 6 -7.51 14.40 -10.44
CA LEU A 6 -7.02 13.45 -11.43
C LEU A 6 -6.30 14.15 -12.59
N GLU A 7 -6.84 15.28 -13.06
CA GLU A 7 -6.20 16.09 -14.11
C GLU A 7 -4.84 16.65 -13.66
N LEU A 8 -4.72 17.12 -12.42
CA LEU A 8 -3.45 17.60 -11.85
C LEU A 8 -2.43 16.48 -11.57
N ALA A 9 -2.90 15.24 -11.37
CA ALA A 9 -2.04 14.07 -11.21
C ALA A 9 -1.50 13.60 -12.56
N ALA A 10 -2.34 13.56 -13.60
CA ALA A 10 -1.92 13.24 -14.96
C ALA A 10 -0.89 14.25 -15.49
N ALA A 11 -1.14 15.55 -15.30
CA ALA A 11 -0.21 16.60 -15.70
C ALA A 11 1.15 16.56 -14.97
N ARG A 12 1.19 15.98 -13.75
CA ARG A 12 2.44 15.83 -12.98
C ARG A 12 3.25 14.59 -13.36
N VAL A 13 2.61 13.55 -13.90
CA VAL A 13 3.28 12.32 -14.35
C VAL A 13 4.01 12.55 -15.67
N GLU A 14 3.44 13.35 -16.58
CA GLU A 14 4.11 13.73 -17.84
C GLU A 14 5.30 14.68 -17.64
N ALA A 15 5.30 15.49 -16.56
CA ALA A 15 6.30 16.53 -16.37
C ALA A 15 7.59 16.10 -15.64
N LEU A 16 7.59 14.99 -14.88
CA LEU A 16 8.63 14.72 -13.88
C LEU A 16 9.52 13.49 -14.13
N GLY A 17 9.11 12.54 -14.96
CA GLY A 17 9.87 11.30 -15.20
C GLY A 17 10.06 10.42 -13.95
N VAL A 18 10.43 9.16 -14.15
CA VAL A 18 10.53 8.13 -13.09
C VAL A 18 11.59 8.50 -12.03
N GLU A 19 12.65 9.21 -12.41
CA GLU A 19 13.75 9.62 -11.53
C GLU A 19 13.39 10.84 -10.66
N GLY A 20 12.57 11.77 -11.17
CA GLY A 20 12.05 12.90 -10.40
C GLY A 20 11.05 12.48 -9.31
N LEU A 21 10.37 11.35 -9.53
CA LEU A 21 9.48 10.75 -8.52
C LEU A 21 10.26 10.21 -7.32
N ALA A 22 11.45 9.63 -7.53
CA ALA A 22 12.29 9.10 -6.46
C ALA A 22 12.81 10.21 -5.52
N ALA A 23 13.30 11.32 -6.07
CA ALA A 23 13.77 12.47 -5.29
C ALA A 23 12.65 13.16 -4.49
N ARG A 24 11.40 13.07 -4.96
CA ARG A 24 10.23 13.68 -4.29
C ARG A 24 9.48 12.71 -3.38
N LEU A 25 9.76 11.41 -3.45
CA LEU A 25 9.25 10.43 -2.49
C LEU A 25 9.78 10.76 -1.09
N ASP A 26 11.05 11.13 -0.96
CA ASP A 26 11.65 11.57 0.32
C ASP A 26 10.95 12.82 0.89
N ASP A 27 10.59 13.78 0.04
CA ASP A 27 9.83 14.96 0.44
C ASP A 27 8.38 14.62 0.82
N LEU A 28 7.73 13.72 0.07
CA LEU A 28 6.41 13.19 0.41
C LEU A 28 6.43 12.44 1.74
N PHE A 29 7.50 11.70 2.04
CA PHE A 29 7.71 11.04 3.33
C PHE A 29 7.79 12.07 4.46
N LEU A 30 8.55 13.15 4.31
CA LEU A 30 8.63 14.26 5.27
C LEU A 30 7.31 15.03 5.44
N LEU A 31 6.56 15.19 4.35
CA LEU A 31 5.25 15.85 4.35
C LEU A 31 4.18 15.00 5.04
N LEU A 32 4.21 13.68 4.83
CA LEU A 32 3.35 12.71 5.52
C LEU A 32 3.65 12.65 7.02
N THR A 33 4.92 12.80 7.43
CA THR A 33 5.30 12.86 8.86
C THR A 33 4.73 14.11 9.56
N ARG A 34 4.61 15.24 8.85
CA ARG A 34 4.03 16.49 9.41
C ARG A 34 2.50 16.52 9.45
N SER A 35 1.82 15.60 8.76
CA SER A 35 0.34 15.62 8.62
C SER A 35 -0.44 15.27 9.90
N ARG A 36 0.24 14.95 11.03
CA ARG A 36 -0.43 14.69 12.32
C ARG A 36 -1.08 15.95 12.93
N ARG A 37 -0.72 17.16 12.47
CA ARG A 37 -1.16 18.43 13.08
C ARG A 37 -2.33 19.14 12.39
N LEU A 38 -2.86 18.60 11.28
CA LEU A 38 -3.92 19.25 10.49
C LEU A 38 -5.28 18.53 10.53
N ALA A 39 -5.46 17.55 11.43
CA ALA A 39 -6.72 16.82 11.56
C ALA A 39 -7.71 17.58 12.47
N GLY A 40 -8.74 18.20 11.88
CA GLY A 40 -9.82 18.85 12.62
C GLY A 40 -10.69 17.89 13.47
N PRO A 41 -11.67 18.41 14.25
CA PRO A 41 -12.40 17.66 15.29
C PRO A 41 -13.07 16.35 14.82
N ARG A 42 -13.54 16.29 13.57
CA ARG A 42 -14.19 15.10 12.98
C ARG A 42 -13.22 13.95 12.68
N HIS A 43 -11.93 14.23 12.49
CA HIS A 43 -10.92 13.20 12.26
C HIS A 43 -10.38 12.61 13.57
N ALA A 44 -10.51 13.32 14.70
CA ALA A 44 -10.13 12.81 16.01
C ALA A 44 -10.99 11.59 16.44
N SER A 45 -12.29 11.59 16.15
CA SER A 45 -13.17 10.45 16.46
C SER A 45 -12.88 9.23 15.57
N LEU A 46 -12.65 9.43 14.27
CA LEU A 46 -12.28 8.36 13.34
C LEU A 46 -10.89 7.77 13.65
N GLY A 47 -9.92 8.61 14.02
CA GLY A 47 -8.61 8.14 14.48
C GLY A 47 -8.72 7.29 15.74
N ALA A 48 -9.54 7.71 16.71
CA ALA A 48 -9.77 6.93 17.94
C ALA A 48 -10.47 5.58 17.69
N MET A 49 -11.41 5.53 16.74
CA MET A 49 -12.03 4.27 16.33
C MET A 49 -11.04 3.34 15.65
N LEU A 50 -10.19 3.86 14.75
CA LEU A 50 -9.13 3.07 14.12
C LEU A 50 -8.10 2.59 15.14
N ASP A 51 -7.74 3.41 16.13
CA ASP A 51 -6.88 2.99 17.26
C ASP A 51 -7.51 1.85 18.06
N ALA A 52 -8.83 1.90 18.31
CA ALA A 52 -9.54 0.83 19.00
C ALA A 52 -9.52 -0.48 18.18
N SER A 53 -9.80 -0.42 16.87
CA SER A 53 -9.66 -1.58 15.97
C SER A 53 -8.22 -2.10 15.93
N HIS A 54 -7.24 -1.21 15.84
CA HIS A 54 -5.82 -1.55 15.80
C HIS A 54 -5.34 -2.26 17.07
N ARG A 55 -5.90 -1.94 18.24
CA ARG A 55 -5.58 -2.63 19.51
C ARG A 55 -6.08 -4.07 19.55
N LEU A 56 -7.11 -4.42 18.78
CA LEU A 56 -7.62 -5.78 18.69
C LEU A 56 -6.78 -6.66 17.77
N LEU A 57 -5.97 -6.06 16.90
CA LEU A 57 -5.07 -6.77 16.00
C LEU A 57 -3.89 -7.38 16.76
N ASP A 58 -3.46 -8.55 16.31
CA ASP A 58 -2.20 -9.13 16.75
C ASP A 58 -0.99 -8.42 16.12
N GLU A 59 0.23 -8.75 16.56
CA GLU A 59 1.43 -8.06 16.06
C GLU A 59 1.69 -8.30 14.56
N ALA A 60 1.32 -9.47 14.04
CA ALA A 60 1.49 -9.79 12.63
C ALA A 60 0.54 -8.95 11.77
N GLU A 61 -0.72 -8.80 12.19
CA GLU A 61 -1.73 -7.96 11.58
C GLU A 61 -1.37 -6.48 11.64
N ARG A 62 -0.91 -5.98 12.78
CA ARG A 62 -0.42 -4.59 12.90
C ARG A 62 0.76 -4.32 11.98
N THR A 63 1.70 -5.27 11.92
CA THR A 63 2.87 -5.20 11.04
C THR A 63 2.47 -5.21 9.58
N LEU A 64 1.55 -6.10 9.19
CA LEU A 64 1.07 -6.14 7.83
C LEU A 64 0.30 -4.87 7.46
N LEU A 65 -0.62 -4.42 8.32
CA LEU A 65 -1.45 -3.25 8.08
C LEU A 65 -0.61 -2.00 7.82
N ARG A 66 0.40 -1.72 8.67
CA ARG A 66 1.29 -0.58 8.47
C ARG A 66 2.07 -0.69 7.17
N ARG A 67 2.61 -1.87 6.83
CA ARG A 67 3.39 -2.08 5.60
C ARG A 67 2.52 -1.98 4.33
N LEU A 68 1.27 -2.41 4.37
CA LEU A 68 0.33 -2.30 3.25
C LEU A 68 0.01 -0.84 2.87
N SER A 69 0.30 0.14 3.72
CA SER A 69 -0.02 1.55 3.43
C SER A 69 0.67 2.12 2.19
N VAL A 70 1.74 1.46 1.71
CA VAL A 70 2.48 1.87 0.51
C VAL A 70 1.67 1.67 -0.77
N PHE A 71 0.66 0.79 -0.76
CA PHE A 71 -0.21 0.58 -1.91
C PHE A 71 -1.21 1.74 -2.02
N ALA A 72 -1.11 2.51 -3.11
CA ALA A 72 -2.02 3.61 -3.39
C ALA A 72 -3.39 3.15 -3.93
N GLY A 73 -3.47 1.92 -4.45
CA GLY A 73 -4.67 1.31 -5.02
C GLY A 73 -4.77 -0.17 -4.69
N ALA A 74 -5.60 -0.90 -5.46
CA ALA A 74 -5.79 -2.33 -5.24
C ALA A 74 -4.55 -3.16 -5.59
N PHE A 75 -4.24 -4.14 -4.76
CA PHE A 75 -3.09 -5.03 -4.89
C PHE A 75 -3.53 -6.49 -4.85
N ALA A 76 -2.77 -7.33 -5.55
CA ALA A 76 -2.93 -8.77 -5.45
C ALA A 76 -2.36 -9.29 -4.12
N PRO A 77 -2.93 -10.35 -3.52
CA PRO A 77 -2.41 -10.94 -2.28
C PRO A 77 -0.94 -11.36 -2.42
N LYS A 78 -0.58 -11.97 -3.56
CA LYS A 78 0.80 -12.39 -3.86
C LYS A 78 1.79 -11.21 -3.85
N THR A 79 1.38 -10.08 -4.42
CA THR A 79 2.17 -8.84 -4.44
C THR A 79 2.33 -8.26 -3.03
N ALA A 80 1.25 -8.23 -2.24
CA ALA A 80 1.32 -7.81 -0.84
C ALA A 80 2.30 -8.67 -0.03
N LEU A 81 2.28 -9.99 -0.20
CA LEU A 81 3.20 -10.89 0.52
C LEU A 81 4.67 -10.67 0.11
N ARG A 82 4.96 -10.42 -1.18
CA ARG A 82 6.33 -10.10 -1.63
C ARG A 82 6.89 -8.84 -0.98
N VAL A 83 6.06 -7.79 -0.92
CA VAL A 83 6.45 -6.48 -0.40
C VAL A 83 6.50 -6.49 1.14
N CYS A 84 5.53 -7.11 1.80
CA CYS A 84 5.32 -6.94 3.24
C CYS A 84 5.84 -8.09 4.10
N ALA A 85 6.06 -9.29 3.56
CA ALA A 85 6.53 -10.43 4.37
C ALA A 85 8.06 -10.44 4.49
N PHE A 86 8.57 -9.79 5.54
CA PHE A 86 9.99 -9.74 5.87
C PHE A 86 10.25 -9.50 7.36
N GLY A 87 11.50 -9.73 7.78
CA GLY A 87 11.91 -9.61 9.17
C GLY A 87 11.16 -10.62 10.04
N ALA A 88 10.55 -10.14 11.12
CA ALA A 88 9.76 -10.96 12.03
C ALA A 88 8.40 -11.42 11.45
N LEU A 89 7.96 -10.87 10.32
CA LEU A 89 6.71 -11.27 9.67
C LEU A 89 7.00 -12.24 8.51
N GLY A 90 6.84 -13.54 8.75
CA GLY A 90 7.03 -14.57 7.72
C GLY A 90 5.90 -14.58 6.66
N ARG A 91 6.11 -15.22 5.50
CA ARG A 91 5.08 -15.30 4.44
C ARG A 91 3.78 -15.95 4.89
N GLY A 92 3.87 -17.06 5.65
CA GLY A 92 2.68 -17.76 6.14
C GLY A 92 1.88 -16.92 7.16
N GLU A 93 2.58 -16.19 8.02
CA GLU A 93 1.98 -15.26 8.99
C GLU A 93 1.36 -14.06 8.29
N ALA A 94 2.04 -13.48 7.32
CA ALA A 94 1.49 -12.40 6.49
C ALA A 94 0.23 -12.84 5.74
N GLY A 95 0.17 -14.09 5.26
CA GLY A 95 -1.05 -14.63 4.64
C GLY A 95 -2.22 -14.72 5.62
N ARG A 96 -1.99 -15.23 6.83
CA ARG A 96 -3.01 -15.28 7.90
C ARG A 96 -3.45 -13.88 8.33
N ALA A 97 -2.50 -12.97 8.52
CA ALA A 97 -2.75 -11.58 8.86
C ALA A 97 -3.57 -10.86 7.78
N LEU A 98 -3.34 -11.16 6.49
CA LEU A 98 -4.14 -10.57 5.40
C LEU A 98 -5.61 -11.00 5.50
N ALA A 99 -5.85 -12.28 5.78
CA ALA A 99 -7.20 -12.81 5.99
C ALA A 99 -7.87 -12.18 7.24
N GLY A 100 -7.12 -12.02 8.33
CA GLY A 100 -7.60 -11.35 9.55
C GLY A 100 -7.97 -9.89 9.31
N LEU A 101 -7.12 -9.13 8.62
CA LEU A 101 -7.40 -7.74 8.24
C LEU A 101 -8.64 -7.60 7.34
N ALA A 102 -8.85 -8.55 6.42
CA ALA A 102 -10.05 -8.59 5.59
C ALA A 102 -11.31 -8.89 6.44
N ALA A 103 -11.24 -9.84 7.37
CA ALA A 103 -12.33 -10.15 8.30
C ALA A 103 -12.68 -8.96 9.22
N CYS A 104 -11.69 -8.14 9.58
CA CYS A 104 -11.89 -6.90 10.34
C CYS A 104 -12.39 -5.72 9.48
N SER A 105 -12.72 -5.92 8.20
CA SER A 105 -13.12 -4.85 7.27
C SER A 105 -12.10 -3.71 7.13
N LEU A 106 -10.81 -3.97 7.41
CA LEU A 106 -9.72 -3.01 7.22
C LEU A 106 -9.22 -3.01 5.77
N LEU A 107 -9.55 -4.08 5.03
CA LEU A 107 -9.34 -4.25 3.60
C LEU A 107 -10.71 -4.40 2.90
N VAL A 108 -10.80 -3.89 1.69
CA VAL A 108 -11.95 -4.05 0.81
C VAL A 108 -11.52 -4.90 -0.39
N ALA A 109 -12.25 -5.96 -0.68
CA ALA A 109 -12.08 -6.70 -1.93
C ALA A 109 -12.61 -5.83 -3.08
N GLU A 110 -11.84 -5.71 -4.16
CA GLU A 110 -12.30 -5.07 -5.40
C GLU A 110 -12.80 -6.11 -6.39
N ASP A 111 -13.68 -5.67 -7.29
CA ASP A 111 -14.15 -6.49 -8.40
C ASP A 111 -12.98 -6.83 -9.33
N GLY A 112 -12.96 -8.08 -9.79
CA GLY A 112 -11.89 -8.62 -10.60
C GLY A 112 -10.86 -9.42 -9.80
N VAL A 113 -10.16 -10.28 -10.52
CA VAL A 113 -9.17 -11.21 -9.97
C VAL A 113 -7.80 -10.92 -10.56
N ASP A 114 -6.76 -11.36 -9.87
CA ASP A 114 -5.42 -11.42 -10.46
C ASP A 114 -5.30 -12.60 -11.45
N GLU A 115 -4.09 -12.78 -12.00
CA GLU A 115 -3.79 -13.85 -12.95
C GLU A 115 -3.99 -15.28 -12.40
N PHE A 116 -4.19 -15.43 -11.09
CA PHE A 116 -4.43 -16.72 -10.41
C PHE A 116 -5.85 -16.85 -9.84
N ASP A 117 -6.80 -16.05 -10.33
CA ASP A 117 -8.20 -16.05 -9.88
C ASP A 117 -8.35 -15.63 -8.40
N ALA A 118 -7.37 -14.90 -7.84
CA ALA A 118 -7.43 -14.40 -6.47
C ALA A 118 -7.99 -12.97 -6.40
N PRO A 119 -8.82 -12.63 -5.39
CA PRO A 119 -9.40 -11.31 -5.26
C PRO A 119 -8.33 -10.26 -4.97
N ARG A 120 -8.49 -9.08 -5.56
CA ARG A 120 -7.62 -7.93 -5.25
C ARG A 120 -8.15 -7.18 -4.04
N TYR A 121 -7.25 -6.66 -3.22
CA TYR A 121 -7.59 -5.91 -2.01
C TYR A 121 -7.14 -4.47 -2.10
N ARG A 122 -7.88 -3.57 -1.46
CA ARG A 122 -7.48 -2.16 -1.27
C ARG A 122 -7.74 -1.71 0.16
N LEU A 123 -6.89 -0.83 0.68
CA LEU A 123 -7.18 -0.08 1.91
C LEU A 123 -8.15 1.07 1.64
N LEU A 124 -9.10 1.27 2.55
CA LEU A 124 -9.83 2.53 2.62
C LEU A 124 -8.85 3.69 2.84
N ASN A 125 -9.09 4.85 2.20
CA ASN A 125 -8.14 5.96 2.23
C ASN A 125 -7.85 6.47 3.67
N THR A 126 -8.84 6.37 4.56
CA THR A 126 -8.71 6.66 5.99
C THR A 126 -7.77 5.68 6.69
N THR A 127 -8.02 4.37 6.53
CA THR A 127 -7.18 3.30 7.06
C THR A 127 -5.75 3.38 6.52
N ARG A 128 -5.58 3.65 5.23
CA ARG A 128 -4.27 3.81 4.59
C ARG A 128 -3.48 4.97 5.18
N ARG A 129 -4.12 6.12 5.40
CA ARG A 129 -3.48 7.29 6.03
C ARG A 129 -3.04 6.98 7.47
N TYR A 130 -3.88 6.30 8.23
CA TYR A 130 -3.54 5.85 9.58
C TYR A 130 -2.34 4.89 9.57
N ALA A 131 -2.40 3.85 8.73
CA ALA A 131 -1.34 2.86 8.57
C ALA A 131 -0.01 3.48 8.11
N ALA A 132 -0.05 4.48 7.22
CA ALA A 132 1.14 5.20 6.76
C ALA A 132 1.83 5.97 7.89
N ALA A 133 1.06 6.57 8.81
CA ALA A 133 1.64 7.20 10.00
C ALA A 133 2.33 6.18 10.91
N GLN A 134 1.76 4.98 11.05
CA GLN A 134 2.38 3.88 11.81
C GLN A 134 3.66 3.37 11.12
N LEU A 135 3.67 3.25 9.79
CA LEU A 135 4.85 2.83 9.03
C LEU A 135 6.00 3.84 9.15
N ALA A 136 5.69 5.13 9.10
CA ALA A 136 6.69 6.18 9.32
C ALA A 136 7.29 6.11 10.73
N ALA A 137 6.47 5.78 11.74
CA ALA A 137 6.92 5.61 13.12
C ALA A 137 7.71 4.32 13.37
N SER A 138 7.53 3.27 12.54
CA SER A 138 8.23 1.99 12.72
C SER A 138 9.67 1.98 12.19
N GLY A 139 10.05 2.97 11.37
CA GLY A 139 11.37 3.01 10.72
C GLY A 139 11.52 2.03 9.54
N GLU A 140 10.47 1.29 9.19
CA GLU A 140 10.50 0.28 8.11
C GLU A 140 10.21 0.87 6.73
N ALA A 141 9.83 2.14 6.65
CA ALA A 141 9.35 2.79 5.43
C ALA A 141 10.31 2.60 4.23
N TRP A 142 11.61 2.72 4.46
CA TRP A 142 12.61 2.58 3.39
C TRP A 142 12.65 1.15 2.82
N ILE A 143 12.62 0.13 3.69
CA ILE A 143 12.66 -1.29 3.29
C ILE A 143 11.40 -1.63 2.48
N VAL A 144 10.24 -1.15 2.93
CA VAL A 144 8.99 -1.42 2.23
C VAL A 144 8.99 -0.75 0.84
N ALA A 145 9.50 0.48 0.74
CA ALA A 145 9.62 1.18 -0.53
C ALA A 145 10.57 0.46 -1.50
N GLU A 146 11.74 0.03 -1.04
CA GLU A 146 12.70 -0.73 -1.83
C GLU A 146 12.06 -2.02 -2.39
N ARG A 147 11.37 -2.78 -1.54
CA ARG A 147 10.72 -4.04 -1.94
C ARG A 147 9.56 -3.81 -2.92
N LEU A 148 8.83 -2.71 -2.76
CA LEU A 148 7.78 -2.33 -3.72
C LEU A 148 8.38 -2.03 -5.10
N LEU A 149 9.50 -1.30 -5.15
CA LEU A 149 10.20 -1.00 -6.40
C LEU A 149 10.76 -2.25 -7.07
N HIS A 150 11.38 -3.15 -6.30
CA HIS A 150 11.85 -4.44 -6.83
C HIS A 150 10.68 -5.25 -7.39
N THR A 151 9.57 -5.31 -6.66
CA THR A 151 8.39 -6.06 -7.08
C THR A 151 7.80 -5.50 -8.38
N ALA A 152 7.70 -4.18 -8.49
CA ALA A 152 7.21 -3.52 -9.69
C ALA A 152 8.11 -3.75 -10.91
N ARG A 153 9.43 -3.85 -10.72
CA ARG A 153 10.38 -4.19 -11.81
C ARG A 153 10.16 -5.61 -12.31
N ASP A 154 10.11 -6.59 -11.41
CA ASP A 154 9.89 -8.00 -11.78
C ASP A 154 8.58 -8.18 -12.57
N ASP A 155 7.52 -7.49 -12.15
CA ASP A 155 6.19 -7.59 -12.79
C ASP A 155 6.20 -6.97 -14.20
N GLN A 156 7.01 -5.91 -14.44
CA GLN A 156 7.17 -5.33 -15.78
C GLN A 156 7.95 -6.25 -16.71
N GLU A 157 9.02 -6.88 -16.22
CA GLU A 157 9.83 -7.82 -16.99
C GLU A 157 9.01 -9.04 -17.43
N GLN A 158 8.25 -9.64 -16.51
CA GLN A 158 7.38 -10.78 -16.81
C GLN A 158 6.29 -10.43 -17.84
N LYS A 159 5.71 -9.23 -17.74
CA LYS A 159 4.71 -8.78 -18.70
C LYS A 159 5.30 -8.56 -20.09
N GLN A 160 6.53 -8.04 -20.18
CA GLN A 160 7.23 -7.89 -21.46
C GLN A 160 7.58 -9.25 -22.08
N GLU A 161 7.99 -10.22 -21.26
CA GLU A 161 8.28 -11.58 -21.72
C GLU A 161 7.04 -12.31 -22.21
N GLN A 162 5.90 -12.18 -21.53
CA GLN A 162 4.62 -12.73 -21.98
C GLN A 162 4.17 -12.12 -23.30
N VAL A 163 4.24 -10.78 -23.45
CA VAL A 163 3.89 -10.11 -24.71
C VAL A 163 4.82 -10.56 -25.84
N ARG A 164 6.12 -10.70 -25.56
CA ARG A 164 7.08 -11.20 -26.54
C ARG A 164 6.78 -12.65 -26.92
N SER A 165 6.48 -13.52 -25.95
CA SER A 165 6.14 -14.93 -26.21
C SER A 165 4.84 -15.05 -27.02
N ALA A 166 3.81 -14.29 -26.67
CA ALA A 166 2.53 -14.26 -27.37
C ALA A 166 2.60 -13.63 -28.78
N ALA A 167 3.67 -12.90 -29.10
CA ALA A 167 3.90 -12.35 -30.43
C ALA A 167 4.62 -13.32 -31.39
N TRP A 168 5.11 -14.46 -30.89
CA TRP A 168 5.78 -15.50 -31.70
C TRP A 168 4.99 -16.82 -31.79
N GLU A 169 3.78 -16.87 -31.24
CA GLU A 169 2.77 -17.93 -31.43
C GLU A 169 1.68 -17.46 -32.40
#